data_AF-A0A6N3FEW0-F1
#
_entry.id   AF-A0A6N3FEW0-F1
#
_cell.length_a   1.000
_cell.length_b   1.000
_cell.length_c   1.000
_cell.angle_alpha   90.00
_cell.angle_beta   90.00
_cell.angle_gamma   90.00
#
_symmetry.space_group_name_H-M   'P 1'
#
loop_
_entity.id
_entity.type
_entity.pdbx_description
1 polymer ?
#
loop_
_entity_poly.entity_id
_entity_poly.type
_entity_poly.pdbx_seq_one_letter_code
_entity_poly.pdbx_strand_id
1 'polypeptide(L)'
;MGIPVLILGESGSGKSTSLRNFAEDEIGVFNVASKPMPFRKKFEHITNKTSYEVIKASLKKASLKTYVIDDSQYLMAFESFRKAKETGYGKFTDMALNFESLIECAINDVPDDVVVYFLHHVESTDTGRLKAKTLGKMLDNQLTLEGLFSIVLLAFVDGSKHYFLTQSDGTNPCKTPMDMFEDLKIENDLKYVDTTIREYYEI
;
A
#
# COMPACT_ATOMS: atom_id res chain seq x y z
N MET A 1 15.04 4.64 9.13
CA MET A 1 13.57 4.53 9.17
C MET A 1 13.14 3.99 7.83
N GLY A 2 12.38 2.90 7.80
CA GLY A 2 11.90 2.30 6.56
C GLY A 2 11.07 3.27 5.73
N ILE A 3 10.93 2.96 4.45
CA ILE A 3 10.31 3.85 3.46
C ILE A 3 8.94 3.30 3.09
N PRO A 4 7.86 3.73 3.77
CA PRO A 4 6.52 3.32 3.39
C PRO A 4 6.08 4.07 2.13
N VAL A 5 5.47 3.34 1.20
CA VAL A 5 4.93 3.90 -0.06
C VAL A 5 3.49 3.46 -0.21
N LEU A 6 2.59 4.40 -0.47
CA LEU A 6 1.16 4.11 -0.66
C LEU A 6 0.81 4.05 -2.14
N ILE A 7 0.28 2.92 -2.58
CA ILE A 7 -0.22 2.73 -3.94
C ILE A 7 -1.74 2.59 -3.88
N LEU A 8 -2.41 3.69 -4.21
CA LEU A 8 -3.86 3.81 -4.24
C LEU A 8 -4.44 3.25 -5.54
N GLY A 9 -5.71 2.86 -5.53
CA GLY A 9 -6.45 2.57 -6.75
C GLY A 9 -7.72 1.75 -6.54
N GLU A 10 -8.64 1.82 -7.49
CA GLU A 10 -9.86 1.03 -7.45
C GLU A 10 -9.60 -0.48 -7.63
N SER A 11 -10.65 -1.29 -7.48
CA SER A 11 -10.60 -2.68 -7.93
C SER A 11 -10.42 -2.72 -9.44
N GLY A 12 -9.53 -3.58 -9.93
CA GLY A 12 -9.23 -3.69 -11.37
C GLY A 12 -8.29 -2.62 -11.91
N SER A 13 -7.77 -1.69 -11.09
CA SER A 13 -6.89 -0.63 -11.58
C SER A 13 -5.44 -1.07 -11.89
N GLY A 14 -5.08 -2.31 -11.57
CA GLY A 14 -3.74 -2.86 -11.85
C GLY A 14 -2.76 -2.85 -10.68
N LYS A 15 -3.20 -2.55 -9.44
CA LYS A 15 -2.34 -2.56 -8.25
C LYS A 15 -1.48 -3.83 -8.13
N SER A 16 -2.08 -5.01 -8.06
CA SER A 16 -1.33 -6.28 -8.01
C SER A 16 -0.57 -6.56 -9.31
N THR A 17 -1.10 -6.18 -10.48
CA THR A 17 -0.46 -6.37 -11.80
C THR A 17 0.86 -5.62 -11.92
N SER A 18 1.01 -4.51 -11.20
CA SER A 18 2.23 -3.69 -11.18
C SER A 18 3.47 -4.45 -10.71
N LEU A 19 3.29 -5.55 -9.97
CA LEU A 19 4.37 -6.38 -9.42
C LEU A 19 5.07 -7.27 -10.47
N ARG A 20 4.48 -7.44 -11.66
CA ARG A 20 4.88 -8.47 -12.64
C ARG A 20 6.35 -8.43 -13.07
N ASN A 21 6.98 -7.27 -13.00
CA ASN A 21 8.35 -7.07 -13.46
C ASN A 21 9.40 -7.35 -12.39
N PHE A 22 9.01 -7.53 -11.12
CA PHE A 22 9.95 -7.97 -10.10
C PHE A 22 10.45 -9.40 -10.36
N ALA A 23 11.71 -9.71 -10.07
CA ALA A 23 12.27 -11.06 -10.02
C ALA A 23 11.56 -11.93 -8.96
N GLU A 24 11.76 -13.25 -9.04
CA GLU A 24 11.03 -14.21 -8.18
C GLU A 24 11.44 -14.12 -6.71
N ASP A 25 12.70 -13.78 -6.44
CA ASP A 25 13.37 -13.76 -5.14
C ASP A 25 13.55 -12.36 -4.54
N GLU A 26 13.28 -11.29 -5.30
CA GLU A 26 13.65 -9.93 -4.86
C GLU A 26 12.61 -9.22 -3.98
N ILE A 27 11.37 -9.73 -3.87
CA ILE A 27 10.30 -9.11 -3.09
C ILE A 27 9.60 -10.06 -2.12
N GLY A 28 9.22 -9.52 -0.95
CA GLY A 28 8.33 -10.18 -0.01
C GLY A 28 6.89 -9.71 -0.17
N VAL A 29 5.95 -10.60 -0.51
CA VAL A 29 4.53 -10.24 -0.72
C VAL A 29 3.66 -10.81 0.40
N PHE A 30 2.99 -9.93 1.14
CA PHE A 30 1.93 -10.27 2.07
C PHE A 30 0.57 -10.22 1.34
N ASN A 31 0.12 -11.36 0.84
CA ASN A 31 -1.15 -11.50 0.13
C ASN A 31 -2.30 -11.69 1.13
N VAL A 32 -2.90 -10.57 1.54
CA VAL A 32 -3.93 -10.48 2.56
C VAL A 32 -5.18 -11.28 2.15
N ALA A 33 -5.64 -11.10 0.91
CA ALA A 33 -6.83 -11.77 0.38
C ALA A 33 -6.54 -13.18 -0.16
N SER A 34 -5.28 -13.60 -0.21
CA SER A 34 -4.86 -14.92 -0.74
C SER A 34 -5.33 -15.20 -2.17
N LYS A 35 -5.48 -14.14 -2.98
CA LYS A 35 -5.89 -14.25 -4.39
C LYS A 35 -4.69 -14.68 -5.24
N PRO A 36 -4.86 -15.49 -6.29
CA PRO A 36 -3.80 -15.75 -7.26
C PRO A 36 -3.26 -14.43 -7.84
N MET A 37 -1.94 -14.36 -8.06
CA MET A 37 -1.34 -13.21 -8.73
C MET A 37 -1.86 -13.11 -10.18
N PRO A 38 -2.09 -11.91 -10.71
CA PRO A 38 -2.67 -11.72 -12.06
C PRO A 38 -1.65 -11.91 -13.20
N PHE A 39 -0.57 -12.65 -12.95
CA PHE A 39 0.50 -12.95 -13.91
C PHE A 39 1.09 -14.35 -13.64
N ARG A 40 1.85 -14.88 -14.60
CA ARG A 40 2.33 -16.27 -14.58
C ARG A 40 3.51 -16.52 -13.64
N LYS A 41 4.35 -15.50 -13.41
CA LYS A 41 5.53 -15.55 -12.54
C LYS A 41 5.12 -15.90 -11.11
N LYS A 42 5.97 -16.66 -10.41
CA LYS A 42 5.74 -17.07 -9.02
C LYS A 42 6.82 -16.48 -8.13
N PHE A 43 6.44 -15.65 -7.16
CA PHE A 43 7.38 -15.15 -6.16
C PHE A 43 7.70 -16.23 -5.15
N GLU A 44 8.97 -16.31 -4.76
CA GLU A 44 9.47 -17.23 -3.74
C GLU A 44 8.95 -16.87 -2.34
N HIS A 45 8.81 -15.56 -2.08
CA HIS A 45 8.46 -15.03 -0.76
C HIS A 45 7.04 -14.48 -0.71
N ILE A 46 6.04 -15.36 -0.83
CA ILE A 46 4.61 -15.00 -0.67
C ILE A 46 4.01 -15.57 0.61
N THR A 47 3.47 -14.69 1.46
CA THR A 47 2.72 -15.08 2.67
C THR A 47 1.23 -14.84 2.42
N ASN A 48 0.45 -15.92 2.33
CA ASN A 48 -1.00 -15.88 2.19
C ASN A 48 -1.69 -15.85 3.57
N LYS A 49 -2.95 -15.39 3.61
CA LYS A 49 -3.79 -15.32 4.82
C LYS A 49 -3.09 -14.64 6.00
N THR A 50 -2.36 -13.57 5.72
CA THR A 50 -1.54 -12.87 6.71
C THR A 50 -2.40 -12.00 7.65
N SER A 51 -1.80 -11.57 8.76
CA SER A 51 -2.38 -10.67 9.76
C SER A 51 -1.41 -9.53 10.10
N TYR A 52 -1.88 -8.52 10.84
CA TYR A 52 -1.02 -7.44 11.32
C TYR A 52 0.21 -7.95 12.06
N GLU A 53 0.05 -8.96 12.92
CA GLU A 53 1.12 -9.54 13.73
C GLU A 53 2.16 -10.24 12.86
N VAL A 54 1.71 -11.02 11.87
CA VAL A 54 2.59 -11.73 10.94
C VAL A 54 3.38 -10.73 10.08
N ILE A 55 2.72 -9.70 9.56
CA ILE A 55 3.38 -8.66 8.76
C ILE A 55 4.43 -7.95 9.61
N LYS A 56 4.06 -7.42 10.79
CA LYS A 56 4.98 -6.70 11.68
C LYS A 56 6.18 -7.58 12.09
N ALA A 57 5.95 -8.84 12.44
CA ALA A 57 7.01 -9.76 12.82
C ALA A 57 7.99 -10.06 11.67
N SER A 58 7.48 -10.13 10.43
CA SER A 58 8.29 -10.34 9.23
C SER A 58 9.10 -9.07 8.88
N LEU A 59 8.46 -7.90 8.89
CA LEU A 59 9.12 -6.62 8.63
C LEU A 59 10.25 -6.32 9.62
N LYS A 60 10.07 -6.60 10.91
CA LYS A 60 11.11 -6.45 11.95
C LYS A 60 12.32 -7.37 11.74
N LYS A 61 12.18 -8.41 10.92
CA LYS A 61 13.22 -9.37 10.56
C LYS A 61 13.57 -9.28 9.08
N ALA A 62 13.36 -8.11 8.47
CA ALA A 62 13.53 -7.89 7.04
C ALA A 62 14.83 -8.52 6.53
N SER A 63 14.68 -9.47 5.62
CA SER A 63 15.78 -10.15 4.90
C SER A 63 15.86 -9.72 3.43
N LEU A 64 14.83 -9.03 2.95
CA LEU A 64 14.72 -8.46 1.60
C LEU A 64 14.71 -6.93 1.70
N LYS A 65 14.89 -6.26 0.56
CA LYS A 65 14.87 -4.80 0.48
C LYS A 65 13.52 -4.23 0.08
N THR A 66 12.61 -5.05 -0.43
CA THR A 66 11.29 -4.62 -0.87
C THR A 66 10.21 -5.55 -0.34
N TYR A 67 9.19 -4.96 0.28
CA TYR A 67 8.01 -5.67 0.77
C TYR A 67 6.74 -5.04 0.23
N VAL A 68 5.72 -5.85 -0.03
CA VAL A 68 4.41 -5.42 -0.53
C VAL A 68 3.30 -6.02 0.32
N ILE A 69 2.36 -5.18 0.76
CA ILE A 69 1.14 -5.59 1.45
C ILE A 69 -0.02 -5.46 0.47
N ASP A 70 -0.50 -6.60 -0.06
CA ASP A 70 -1.52 -6.68 -1.12
C ASP A 70 -2.81 -7.39 -0.64
N ASP A 71 -3.95 -6.72 -0.46
CA ASP A 71 -4.18 -5.27 -0.38
C ASP A 71 -4.28 -4.91 1.12
N SER A 72 -3.55 -3.90 1.54
CA SER A 72 -3.51 -3.44 2.94
C SER A 72 -4.87 -3.00 3.49
N GLN A 73 -5.78 -2.46 2.65
CA GLN A 73 -7.13 -2.09 3.07
C GLN A 73 -7.93 -3.30 3.56
N TYR A 74 -7.67 -4.48 3.01
CA TYR A 74 -8.38 -5.70 3.43
C TYR A 74 -8.01 -6.17 4.83
N LEU A 75 -6.89 -5.73 5.42
CA LEU A 75 -6.60 -6.02 6.82
C LEU A 75 -7.70 -5.45 7.74
N MET A 76 -8.08 -4.19 7.51
CA MET A 76 -9.18 -3.55 8.22
C MET A 76 -10.53 -4.18 7.88
N ALA A 77 -10.76 -4.49 6.60
CA ALA A 77 -12.03 -5.08 6.17
C ALA A 77 -12.26 -6.45 6.82
N PHE A 78 -11.25 -7.33 6.80
CA PHE A 78 -11.36 -8.66 7.39
C PHE A 78 -11.43 -8.62 8.92
N GLU A 79 -10.75 -7.67 9.57
CA GLU A 79 -10.95 -7.45 11.00
C GLU A 79 -12.39 -7.05 11.33
N SER A 80 -12.95 -6.10 10.57
CA SER A 80 -14.34 -5.66 10.73
C SER A 80 -15.33 -6.83 10.53
N PHE A 81 -15.12 -7.69 9.52
CA PHE A 81 -15.95 -8.87 9.30
C PHE A 81 -15.83 -9.89 10.44
N ARG A 82 -14.64 -10.13 11.00
CA ARG A 82 -14.46 -11.00 12.17
C ARG A 82 -15.21 -10.48 13.40
N LYS A 83 -15.23 -9.15 13.58
CA LYS A 83 -15.90 -8.44 14.68
C LYS A 83 -17.34 -7.98 14.32
N ALA A 84 -17.95 -8.54 13.27
CA ALA A 84 -19.23 -8.04 12.75
C ALA A 84 -20.37 -8.11 13.77
N LYS A 85 -20.37 -9.13 14.64
CA LYS A 85 -21.38 -9.34 15.69
C LYS A 85 -21.09 -8.58 16.99
N GLU A 86 -19.92 -7.97 17.12
CA GLU A 86 -19.57 -7.17 18.30
C GLU A 86 -20.32 -5.84 18.28
N THR A 87 -20.90 -5.49 19.42
CA THR A 87 -21.64 -4.23 19.62
C THR A 87 -20.71 -3.13 20.15
N GLY A 88 -21.07 -1.88 19.88
CA GLY A 88 -20.29 -0.71 20.32
C GLY A 88 -19.18 -0.29 19.37
N TYR A 89 -18.50 0.80 19.72
CA TYR A 89 -17.50 1.44 18.86
C TYR A 89 -16.06 0.95 19.07
N GLY A 90 -15.77 0.24 20.16
CA GLY A 90 -14.41 -0.19 20.53
C GLY A 90 -13.71 -0.98 19.42
N LYS A 91 -14.45 -1.83 18.69
CA LYS A 91 -13.90 -2.58 17.54
C LYS A 91 -13.27 -1.69 16.46
N PHE A 92 -13.84 -0.51 16.20
CA PHE A 92 -13.31 0.43 15.22
C PHE A 92 -12.08 1.16 15.75
N THR A 93 -12.02 1.40 17.07
CA THR A 93 -10.82 1.93 17.73
C THR A 93 -9.68 0.92 17.65
N ASP A 94 -9.93 -0.36 17.96
CA ASP A 94 -8.91 -1.41 17.84
C ASP A 94 -8.40 -1.53 16.40
N MET A 95 -9.30 -1.53 15.42
CA MET A 95 -8.95 -1.56 14.00
C MET A 95 -8.07 -0.38 13.60
N ALA A 96 -8.41 0.83 14.06
CA ALA A 96 -7.63 2.03 13.79
C ALA A 96 -6.21 1.92 14.38
N LEU A 97 -6.10 1.49 15.65
CA LEU A 97 -4.82 1.29 16.33
C LEU A 97 -3.99 0.19 15.68
N ASN A 98 -4.61 -0.91 15.26
CA ASN A 98 -3.90 -2.01 14.58
C ASN A 98 -3.29 -1.55 13.26
N PHE A 99 -4.06 -0.82 12.45
CA PHE A 99 -3.59 -0.33 11.15
C PHE A 99 -2.53 0.76 11.30
N GLU A 100 -2.73 1.71 12.20
CA GLU A 100 -1.74 2.75 12.52
C GLU A 100 -0.43 2.12 13.04
N SER A 101 -0.51 1.15 13.96
CA SER A 101 0.68 0.46 14.49
C SER A 101 1.47 -0.30 13.42
N LEU A 102 0.82 -0.73 12.33
CA LEU A 102 1.49 -1.38 11.21
C LEU A 102 2.28 -0.37 10.37
N ILE A 103 1.75 0.83 10.18
CA ILE A 103 2.44 1.92 9.48
C ILE A 103 3.62 2.39 10.32
N GLU A 104 3.42 2.62 11.62
CA GLU A 104 4.49 2.95 12.56
C GLU A 104 5.59 1.88 12.58
N CYS A 105 5.23 0.59 12.50
CA CYS A 105 6.21 -0.48 12.36
C CYS A 105 7.01 -0.37 11.05
N ALA A 106 6.35 -0.10 9.92
CA ALA A 106 7.01 0.05 8.62
C ALA A 106 7.96 1.26 8.58
N ILE A 107 7.70 2.28 9.38
CA ILE A 107 8.50 3.50 9.48
C ILE A 107 9.66 3.32 10.47
N ASN A 108 9.37 2.91 11.70
CA ASN A 108 10.32 2.99 12.81
C ASN A 108 11.08 1.69 13.07
N ASP A 109 10.46 0.54 12.77
CA ASP A 109 11.00 -0.78 13.14
C ASP A 109 11.62 -1.54 11.94
N VAL A 110 11.80 -0.86 10.81
CA VAL A 110 12.31 -1.41 9.55
C VAL A 110 13.58 -0.64 9.14
N PRO A 111 14.62 -1.32 8.57
CA PRO A 111 15.82 -0.66 8.08
C PRO A 111 15.52 0.47 7.08
N ASP A 112 16.37 1.49 7.04
CA ASP A 112 16.21 2.66 6.16
C ASP A 112 16.35 2.39 4.67
N ASP A 113 17.00 1.30 4.29
CA ASP A 113 17.13 0.87 2.89
C ASP A 113 16.01 -0.08 2.42
N VAL A 114 14.98 -0.28 3.26
CA VAL A 114 13.84 -1.15 2.97
C VAL A 114 12.61 -0.33 2.60
N VAL A 115 12.04 -0.65 1.43
CA VAL A 115 10.81 -0.05 0.92
C VAL A 115 9.62 -0.97 1.22
N VAL A 116 8.56 -0.42 1.82
CA VAL A 116 7.34 -1.15 2.17
C VAL A 116 6.14 -0.55 1.44
N TYR A 117 5.65 -1.26 0.42
CA TYR A 117 4.50 -0.84 -0.37
C TYR A 117 3.19 -1.27 0.26
N PHE A 118 2.27 -0.32 0.41
CA PHE A 118 0.89 -0.53 0.81
C PHE A 118 0.02 -0.39 -0.44
N LEU A 119 -0.36 -1.52 -1.06
CA LEU A 119 -1.41 -1.49 -2.08
C LEU A 119 -2.74 -1.27 -1.35
N HIS A 120 -3.50 -0.25 -1.73
CA HIS A 120 -4.65 0.20 -0.95
C HIS A 120 -5.80 0.67 -1.84
N HIS A 121 -7.03 0.33 -1.46
CA HIS A 121 -8.21 0.80 -2.17
C HIS A 121 -8.50 2.28 -1.88
N VAL A 122 -9.08 2.97 -2.88
CA VAL A 122 -9.61 4.33 -2.71
C VAL A 122 -11.11 4.34 -2.48
N GLU A 123 -11.60 5.46 -1.97
CA GLU A 123 -13.01 5.86 -2.01
C GLU A 123 -13.13 7.36 -2.34
N SER A 124 -14.30 7.76 -2.83
CA SER A 124 -14.60 9.17 -3.09
C SER A 124 -15.20 9.81 -1.85
N THR A 125 -14.71 11.00 -1.52
CA THR A 125 -15.33 11.89 -0.53
C THR A 125 -16.64 12.47 -1.05
N ASP A 126 -17.43 13.08 -0.17
CA ASP A 126 -18.64 13.83 -0.51
C ASP A 126 -18.37 14.98 -1.50
N THR A 127 -17.12 15.47 -1.56
CA THR A 127 -16.67 16.51 -2.50
C THR A 127 -16.20 15.98 -3.85
N GLY A 128 -16.24 14.66 -4.06
CA GLY A 128 -15.77 13.99 -5.27
C GLY A 128 -14.26 13.78 -5.34
N ARG A 129 -13.50 14.22 -4.33
CA ARG A 129 -12.05 13.95 -4.22
C ARG A 129 -11.80 12.50 -3.81
N LEU A 130 -10.74 11.89 -4.33
CA LEU A 130 -10.28 10.57 -3.92
C LEU A 130 -9.51 10.63 -2.60
N LYS A 131 -9.67 9.59 -1.79
CA LYS A 131 -8.89 9.32 -0.58
C LYS A 131 -8.66 7.83 -0.40
N ALA A 132 -7.72 7.46 0.45
CA ALA A 132 -7.52 6.10 0.92
C ALA A 132 -8.76 5.62 1.67
N LYS A 133 -9.23 4.41 1.34
CA LYS A 133 -10.45 3.85 1.91
C LYS A 133 -10.20 3.33 3.32
N THR A 134 -10.82 3.96 4.31
CA THR A 134 -10.69 3.55 5.71
C THR A 134 -11.96 2.86 6.22
N LEU A 135 -11.92 2.35 7.46
CA LEU A 135 -13.08 1.79 8.14
C LEU A 135 -13.18 2.33 9.57
N GLY A 136 -14.30 2.98 9.86
CA GLY A 136 -14.60 3.54 11.17
C GLY A 136 -14.20 5.01 11.31
N LYS A 137 -15.01 5.77 12.07
CA LYS A 137 -14.90 7.24 12.17
C LYS A 137 -13.59 7.73 12.80
N MET A 138 -12.97 6.95 13.69
CA MET A 138 -11.75 7.38 14.38
C MET A 138 -10.60 7.52 13.38
N LEU A 139 -10.29 6.45 12.64
CA LEU A 139 -9.24 6.48 11.63
C LEU A 139 -9.54 7.54 10.57
N ASP A 140 -10.80 7.62 10.12
CA ASP A 140 -11.21 8.52 9.06
C ASP A 140 -11.12 10.01 9.43
N ASN A 141 -11.50 10.37 10.66
CA ASN A 141 -11.59 11.76 11.08
C ASN A 141 -10.31 12.28 11.75
N GLN A 142 -9.56 11.40 12.42
CA GLN A 142 -8.40 11.80 13.22
C GLN A 142 -7.08 11.66 12.45
N LEU A 143 -7.05 10.84 11.39
CA LEU A 143 -5.84 10.56 10.65
C LEU A 143 -6.05 10.74 9.14
N THR A 144 -5.35 11.69 8.55
CA THR A 144 -5.18 11.73 7.10
C THR A 144 -4.14 10.68 6.73
N LEU A 145 -4.61 9.49 6.35
CA LEU A 145 -3.76 8.31 6.18
C LEU A 145 -2.61 8.54 5.20
N GLU A 146 -2.90 9.17 4.07
CA GLU A 146 -1.94 9.53 3.02
C GLU A 146 -0.89 10.53 3.53
N GLY A 147 -1.21 11.27 4.59
CA GLY A 147 -0.29 12.16 5.29
C GLY A 147 0.93 11.44 5.88
N LEU A 148 0.81 10.14 6.19
CA LEU A 148 1.90 9.33 6.77
C LEU A 148 2.91 8.81 5.74
N PHE A 149 2.68 9.05 4.44
CA PHE A 149 3.53 8.57 3.36
C PHE A 149 4.16 9.75 2.63
N SER A 150 5.46 9.71 2.33
CA SER A 150 6.10 10.72 1.48
C SER A 150 5.79 10.50 0.00
N ILE A 151 5.50 9.25 -0.38
CA ILE A 151 5.18 8.82 -1.74
C ILE A 151 3.81 8.17 -1.76
N VAL A 152 2.90 8.74 -2.56
CA VAL A 152 1.56 8.25 -2.82
C VAL A 152 1.34 8.27 -4.33
N LEU A 153 1.11 7.10 -4.93
CA LEU A 153 0.79 6.94 -6.35
C LEU A 153 -0.65 6.43 -6.50
N LEU A 154 -1.31 6.77 -7.61
CA LEU A 154 -2.65 6.25 -7.92
C LEU A 154 -2.59 5.37 -9.17
N ALA A 155 -2.90 4.09 -9.00
CA ALA A 155 -3.15 3.15 -10.09
C ALA A 155 -4.52 3.42 -10.72
N PHE A 156 -4.53 3.64 -12.03
CA PHE A 156 -5.76 3.86 -12.80
C PHE A 156 -5.69 3.19 -14.18
N VAL A 157 -6.84 3.09 -14.83
CA VAL A 157 -6.98 2.54 -16.20
C VAL A 157 -7.26 3.69 -17.15
N ASP A 158 -6.52 3.72 -18.26
CA ASP A 158 -6.77 4.62 -19.38
C ASP A 158 -6.84 3.79 -20.67
N GLY A 159 -8.05 3.69 -21.23
CA GLY A 159 -8.36 2.76 -22.32
C GLY A 159 -8.15 1.31 -21.89
N SER A 160 -7.17 0.64 -22.51
CA SER A 160 -6.81 -0.76 -22.24
C SER A 160 -5.54 -0.92 -21.41
N LYS A 161 -4.94 0.19 -20.94
CA LYS A 161 -3.66 0.19 -20.26
C LYS A 161 -3.79 0.66 -18.82
N HIS A 162 -2.88 0.16 -17.97
CA HIS A 162 -2.77 0.53 -16.57
C HIS A 162 -1.62 1.52 -16.39
N TYR A 163 -1.83 2.54 -15.56
CA TYR A 163 -0.84 3.57 -15.28
C TYR A 163 -0.77 3.89 -13.79
N PHE A 164 0.31 4.55 -13.39
CA PHE A 164 0.38 5.28 -12.13
C PHE A 164 0.37 6.79 -12.38
N LEU A 165 -0.47 7.50 -11.64
CA LEU A 165 -0.39 8.95 -11.50
C LEU A 165 0.58 9.27 -10.35
N THR A 166 1.55 10.15 -10.61
CA THR A 166 2.65 10.46 -9.70
C THR A 166 2.41 11.72 -8.88
N GLN A 167 1.77 12.74 -9.45
CA GLN A 167 1.43 13.97 -8.73
C GLN A 167 -0.07 14.28 -8.74
N SER A 168 -0.54 14.95 -7.69
CA SER A 168 -1.94 15.38 -7.57
C SER A 168 -2.30 16.46 -8.57
N ASP A 169 -3.50 16.38 -9.12
CA ASP A 169 -4.18 17.43 -9.89
C ASP A 169 -5.15 18.25 -9.02
N GLY A 170 -5.09 18.09 -7.70
CA GLY A 170 -6.01 18.67 -6.72
C GLY A 170 -7.20 17.76 -6.36
N THR A 171 -7.52 16.75 -7.17
CA THR A 171 -8.68 15.85 -6.95
C THR A 171 -8.31 14.54 -6.23
N ASN A 172 -7.02 14.23 -6.13
CA ASN A 172 -6.50 13.00 -5.55
C ASN A 172 -5.32 13.29 -4.59
N PRO A 173 -4.89 12.35 -3.75
CA PRO A 173 -3.85 12.59 -2.75
C PRO A 173 -2.43 12.22 -3.23
N CYS A 174 -2.21 12.05 -4.55
CA CYS A 174 -0.90 11.67 -5.07
C CYS A 174 0.16 12.71 -4.73
N LYS A 175 1.34 12.22 -4.37
CA LYS A 175 2.51 13.04 -4.09
C LYS A 175 3.76 12.21 -4.26
N THR A 176 4.77 12.82 -4.83
CA THR A 176 6.14 12.33 -4.81
C THR A 176 7.05 13.51 -4.46
N PRO A 177 8.26 13.25 -3.94
CA PRO A 177 9.29 14.28 -3.87
C PRO A 177 9.50 14.97 -5.22
N MET A 178 9.92 16.23 -5.16
CA MET A 178 10.25 17.00 -6.36
C MET A 178 11.35 16.29 -7.13
N ASP A 179 11.24 16.30 -8.46
CA ASP A 179 12.19 15.72 -9.40
C ASP A 179 12.34 14.18 -9.34
N MET A 180 11.55 13.48 -8.53
CA MET A 180 11.56 12.01 -8.49
C MET A 180 11.02 11.37 -9.77
N PHE A 181 9.97 11.96 -10.35
CA PHE A 181 9.39 11.51 -11.62
C PHE A 181 9.16 12.72 -12.52
N GLU A 182 9.68 12.65 -13.74
CA GLU A 182 9.48 13.70 -14.76
C GLU A 182 8.04 13.72 -15.27
N ASP A 183 7.44 12.54 -15.45
CA ASP A 183 6.10 12.39 -15.99
C ASP A 183 5.04 12.31 -14.87
N LEU A 184 3.93 13.02 -15.09
CA LEU A 184 2.70 12.89 -14.29
C LEU A 184 2.12 11.47 -14.35
N LYS A 185 2.33 10.78 -15.46
CA LYS A 185 1.75 9.49 -15.79
C LYS A 185 2.85 8.53 -16.24
N ILE A 186 3.11 7.51 -15.43
CA ILE A 186 4.10 6.47 -15.71
C ILE A 186 3.41 5.12 -15.93
N GLU A 187 4.08 4.21 -16.63
CA GLU A 187 3.60 2.84 -16.80
C GLU A 187 3.34 2.19 -15.43
N ASN A 188 2.32 1.33 -15.33
CA ASN A 188 2.00 0.61 -14.11
C ASN A 188 3.08 -0.44 -13.81
N ASP A 189 4.25 -0.03 -13.37
CA ASP A 189 5.39 -0.90 -13.08
C ASP A 189 6.00 -0.51 -11.74
N LEU A 190 5.74 -1.34 -10.72
CA LEU A 190 6.22 -1.05 -9.37
C LEU A 190 7.71 -1.36 -9.23
N LYS A 191 8.31 -2.15 -10.12
CA LYS A 191 9.77 -2.35 -10.14
C LYS A 191 10.49 -1.09 -10.61
N TYR A 192 9.95 -0.41 -11.62
CA TYR A 192 10.43 0.90 -12.04
C TYR A 192 10.35 1.90 -10.88
N VAL A 193 9.18 2.00 -10.23
CA VAL A 193 8.99 2.86 -9.05
C VAL A 193 9.99 2.56 -7.94
N ASP A 194 10.22 1.28 -7.60
CA ASP A 194 11.20 0.85 -6.60
C ASP A 194 12.62 1.30 -6.95
N THR A 195 13.02 1.11 -8.20
CA THR A 195 14.34 1.52 -8.69
C THR A 195 14.50 3.04 -8.60
N THR A 196 13.51 3.82 -9.05
CA THR A 196 13.53 5.28 -8.99
C THR A 196 13.58 5.81 -7.54
N ILE A 197 12.84 5.19 -6.61
CA ILE A 197 12.89 5.56 -5.19
C ILE A 197 14.28 5.35 -4.62
N ARG A 198 14.91 4.22 -4.94
CA ARG A 198 16.27 3.89 -4.48
C ARG A 198 17.31 4.84 -5.02
N GLU A 199 17.24 5.14 -6.32
CA GLU A 199 18.11 6.14 -6.96
C GLU A 199 17.94 7.52 -6.33
N TYR A 200 16.70 7.95 -6.08
CA TYR A 200 16.40 9.26 -5.50
C TYR A 200 16.95 9.43 -4.07
N TYR A 201 16.88 8.37 -3.25
CA TYR A 201 17.35 8.40 -1.87
C TYR A 201 18.78 7.89 -1.67
N GLU A 202 19.46 7.45 -2.74
CA GLU A 202 20.80 6.87 -2.72
C GLU A 202 20.92 5.62 -1.81
N ILE A 203 19.96 4.70 -1.90
CA ILE A 203 19.85 3.47 -1.07
C ILE A 203 19.85 2.15 -1.86
#